data_AF-A0A1Q9P7J5-F1
#
_entry.id   AF-A0A1Q9P7J5-F1
#
_cell.length_a   1.000
_cell.length_b   1.000
_cell.length_c   1.000
_cell.angle_alpha   90.00
_cell.angle_beta   90.00
_cell.angle_gamma   90.00
#
_symmetry.space_group_name_H-M   'P 1'
#
loop_
_entity.id
_entity.type
_entity.pdbx_description
1 polymer ?
#
loop_
_entity_poly.entity_id
_entity_poly.type
_entity_poly.pdbx_seq_one_letter_code
_entity_poly.pdbx_strand_id
1 'polypeptide(L)'
;MSSVWTKARKNTPEIDCGLCGFTTCGAFARAVVVGNTEISACPVLGLEQYTPERGELEILSREVNNTEKPAPEQPEGGVLLSKPCMDSHDLLMAEMRIFNGVNPGEPMKYGVLDPAILCWFLDCVSSRYEDMRCSKELAYAWGNMEEIKIHILRDGRVRMRRARGAEHALDSFKIIERTVMGAIICNCCGRDLLTVLTGLVDPVDQNHTVIRAGSTASLNQNLIDWTPQKQTTIPEPIAQMVELIDELYSDLMDHLNFLISGNNPTDLKTETRSKICKIISSMVDPLMQGNETVFLRGLMLAFFIDNAKIGLSSLNQLLRDGEADKEFIFKLLNAARTKSLQDFNVESFNASEILPLAHSTRIERAIQLYDLWKNV
;
A
#
# COMPACT_ATOMS: atom_id res chain seq x y z
N MET A 1 -16.95 -4.06 15.38
CA MET A 1 -17.58 -3.97 14.04
C MET A 1 -16.51 -3.65 13.02
N SER A 2 -16.35 -4.48 11.98
CA SER A 2 -15.37 -4.23 10.93
C SER A 2 -15.75 -2.98 10.11
N SER A 3 -14.73 -2.23 9.72
CA SER A 3 -14.79 -1.07 8.84
C SER A 3 -15.42 -1.43 7.49
N VAL A 4 -16.33 -0.61 6.97
CA VAL A 4 -16.93 -0.83 5.63
C VAL A 4 -15.89 -0.99 4.52
N TRP A 5 -14.81 -0.20 4.57
CA TRP A 5 -13.70 -0.28 3.62
C TRP A 5 -12.93 -1.60 3.71
N THR A 6 -12.83 -2.15 4.91
CA THR A 6 -12.18 -3.44 5.13
C THR A 6 -13.04 -4.58 4.61
N LYS A 7 -14.35 -4.54 4.91
CA LYS A 7 -15.32 -5.49 4.36
C LYS A 7 -15.31 -5.46 2.84
N ALA A 8 -15.34 -4.26 2.24
CA ALA A 8 -15.31 -4.09 0.80
C ALA A 8 -14.03 -4.68 0.19
N ARG A 9 -12.84 -4.42 0.76
CA ARG A 9 -11.59 -5.01 0.28
C ARG A 9 -11.57 -6.53 0.38
N LYS A 10 -12.08 -7.11 1.47
CA LYS A 10 -12.15 -8.57 1.68
C LYS A 10 -13.04 -9.25 0.63
N ASN A 11 -14.04 -8.54 0.12
CA ASN A 11 -14.92 -9.01 -0.95
C ASN A 11 -14.36 -8.65 -2.35
N THR A 12 -13.05 -8.69 -2.50
CA THR A 12 -12.34 -8.62 -3.78
C THR A 12 -11.41 -9.82 -3.90
N PRO A 13 -10.84 -10.10 -5.08
CA PRO A 13 -9.89 -11.20 -5.24
C PRO A 13 -8.58 -11.04 -4.47
N GLU A 14 -8.28 -9.83 -3.96
CA GLU A 14 -7.02 -9.49 -3.26
C GLU A 14 -5.73 -9.81 -4.06
N ILE A 15 -5.82 -9.82 -5.40
CA ILE A 15 -4.68 -10.10 -6.29
C ILE A 15 -3.85 -8.83 -6.58
N ASP A 16 -4.47 -7.65 -6.53
CA ASP A 16 -3.89 -6.36 -6.94
C ASP A 16 -3.37 -6.37 -8.40
N CYS A 17 -4.03 -7.14 -9.30
CA CYS A 17 -3.64 -7.32 -10.69
C CYS A 17 -3.85 -6.08 -11.58
N GLY A 18 -4.68 -5.14 -11.14
CA GLY A 18 -5.08 -3.91 -11.84
C GLY A 18 -5.66 -4.03 -13.24
N LEU A 19 -6.18 -5.21 -13.61
CA LEU A 19 -6.95 -5.39 -14.84
C LEU A 19 -8.20 -4.49 -14.91
N CYS A 20 -8.73 -4.04 -13.77
CA CYS A 20 -9.86 -3.12 -13.69
C CYS A 20 -9.46 -1.63 -13.74
N GLY A 21 -8.20 -1.31 -14.05
CA GLY A 21 -7.68 0.06 -14.05
C GLY A 21 -7.28 0.61 -12.67
N PHE A 22 -7.51 -0.14 -11.59
CA PHE A 22 -7.08 0.24 -10.24
C PHE A 22 -5.84 -0.54 -9.81
N THR A 23 -4.80 0.15 -9.34
CA THR A 23 -3.52 -0.50 -9.01
C THR A 23 -3.63 -1.52 -7.88
N THR A 24 -4.58 -1.33 -6.97
CA THR A 24 -4.88 -2.26 -5.87
C THR A 24 -6.37 -2.56 -5.80
N CYS A 25 -6.71 -3.77 -5.37
CA CYS A 25 -8.06 -4.20 -5.06
C CYS A 25 -8.69 -3.35 -3.94
N GLY A 26 -7.88 -2.82 -3.01
CA GLY A 26 -8.34 -1.86 -2.00
C GLY A 26 -8.86 -0.55 -2.61
N ALA A 27 -8.16 -0.01 -3.62
CA ALA A 27 -8.61 1.17 -4.34
C ALA A 27 -9.87 0.90 -5.17
N PHE A 28 -9.93 -0.24 -5.87
CA PHE A 28 -11.12 -0.69 -6.60
C PHE A 28 -12.35 -0.82 -5.67
N ALA A 29 -12.20 -1.51 -4.54
CA ALA A 29 -13.28 -1.70 -3.57
C ALA A 29 -13.84 -0.37 -3.06
N ARG A 30 -12.97 0.61 -2.77
CA ARG A 30 -13.38 1.95 -2.37
C ARG A 30 -14.12 2.67 -3.49
N ALA A 31 -13.62 2.60 -4.73
CA ALA A 31 -14.25 3.22 -5.88
C ALA A 31 -15.65 2.65 -6.16
N VAL A 32 -15.82 1.33 -6.03
CA VAL A 32 -17.12 0.66 -6.14
C VAL A 32 -18.08 1.17 -5.07
N VAL A 33 -17.66 1.13 -3.80
CA VAL A 33 -18.54 1.48 -2.67
C VAL A 33 -19.02 2.92 -2.73
N VAL A 34 -18.22 3.85 -3.25
CA VAL A 34 -18.66 5.26 -3.42
C VAL A 34 -19.37 5.54 -4.74
N GLY A 35 -19.50 4.53 -5.62
CA GLY A 35 -20.17 4.65 -6.92
C GLY A 35 -19.34 5.28 -8.05
N ASN A 36 -18.01 5.33 -7.92
CA ASN A 36 -17.11 5.86 -8.96
C ASN A 36 -16.80 4.84 -10.08
N THR A 37 -17.06 3.55 -9.85
CA THR A 37 -16.87 2.48 -10.83
C THR A 37 -17.88 1.36 -10.58
N GLU A 38 -18.17 0.59 -11.62
CA GLU A 38 -19.00 -0.61 -11.50
C GLU A 38 -18.19 -1.83 -11.06
N ILE A 39 -18.86 -2.78 -10.41
CA ILE A 39 -18.26 -4.05 -9.98
C ILE A 39 -17.83 -4.91 -11.17
N SER A 40 -18.60 -4.82 -12.27
CA SER A 40 -18.35 -5.45 -13.58
C SER A 40 -16.99 -5.07 -14.19
N ALA A 41 -16.40 -3.94 -13.79
CA ALA A 41 -15.09 -3.52 -14.28
C ALA A 41 -13.95 -4.46 -13.84
N CYS A 42 -14.17 -5.31 -12.82
CA CYS A 42 -13.19 -6.34 -12.43
C CYS A 42 -13.47 -7.67 -13.13
N PRO A 43 -12.64 -8.09 -14.12
CA PRO A 43 -12.86 -9.34 -14.84
C PRO A 43 -12.72 -10.57 -13.93
N VAL A 44 -11.86 -10.49 -12.91
CA VAL A 44 -11.65 -11.59 -11.96
C VAL A 44 -12.89 -11.84 -11.09
N LEU A 45 -13.62 -10.78 -10.71
CA LEU A 45 -14.90 -10.92 -9.99
C LEU A 45 -16.03 -11.49 -10.88
N GLY A 46 -15.80 -11.59 -12.20
CA GLY A 46 -16.71 -12.27 -13.12
C GLY A 46 -16.60 -13.79 -13.08
N LEU A 47 -15.56 -14.36 -12.46
CA LEU A 47 -15.37 -15.80 -12.36
C LEU A 47 -16.32 -16.41 -11.32
N GLU A 48 -16.79 -17.62 -11.59
CA GLU A 48 -17.77 -18.33 -10.75
C GLU A 48 -17.32 -18.44 -9.28
N GLN A 49 -16.03 -18.71 -9.05
CA GLN A 49 -15.46 -18.85 -7.72
C GLN A 49 -15.52 -17.57 -6.86
N TYR A 50 -15.74 -16.40 -7.46
CA TYR A 50 -15.86 -15.11 -6.76
C TYR A 50 -17.31 -14.60 -6.71
N THR A 51 -18.29 -15.43 -7.04
CA THR A 51 -19.71 -15.07 -6.97
C THR A 51 -20.14 -14.60 -5.57
N PRO A 52 -19.72 -15.25 -4.46
CA PRO A 52 -20.07 -14.79 -3.11
C PRO A 52 -19.52 -13.40 -2.80
N GLU A 53 -18.23 -13.17 -3.07
CA GLU A 53 -17.55 -11.90 -2.85
C GLU A 53 -18.19 -10.78 -3.67
N ARG A 54 -18.51 -11.07 -4.95
CA ARG A 54 -19.23 -10.14 -5.81
C ARG A 54 -20.58 -9.74 -5.21
N GLY A 55 -21.39 -10.72 -4.77
CA GLY A 55 -22.70 -10.47 -4.18
C GLY A 55 -22.63 -9.60 -2.92
N GLU A 56 -21.66 -9.88 -2.03
CA GLU A 56 -21.43 -9.08 -0.83
C GLU A 56 -20.96 -7.66 -1.16
N LEU A 57 -20.10 -7.49 -2.17
CA LEU A 57 -19.67 -6.17 -2.62
C LEU A 57 -20.82 -5.37 -3.25
N GLU A 58 -21.72 -6.03 -3.99
CA GLU A 58 -22.95 -5.42 -4.52
C GLU A 58 -23.86 -4.92 -3.39
N ILE A 59 -24.06 -5.73 -2.34
CA ILE A 59 -24.83 -5.32 -1.15
C ILE A 59 -24.19 -4.11 -0.49
N LEU A 60 -22.88 -4.16 -0.22
CA LEU A 60 -22.15 -3.04 0.40
C LEU A 60 -22.25 -1.76 -0.42
N SER A 61 -22.14 -1.83 -1.74
CA SER A 61 -22.24 -0.66 -2.62
C SER A 61 -23.61 0.03 -2.57
N ARG A 62 -24.68 -0.71 -2.24
CA ARG A 62 -26.04 -0.18 -2.11
C ARG A 62 -26.34 0.31 -0.69
N GLU A 63 -25.81 -0.36 0.33
CA GLU A 63 -26.05 -0.04 1.74
C GLU A 63 -25.26 1.18 2.23
N VAL A 64 -24.11 1.46 1.61
CA VAL A 64 -23.33 2.65 1.92
C VAL A 64 -23.98 3.84 1.24
N ASN A 65 -24.99 4.40 1.91
CA ASN A 65 -25.40 5.78 1.64
C ASN A 65 -24.16 6.65 1.81
N ASN A 66 -23.68 7.25 0.72
CA ASN A 66 -22.57 8.22 0.66
C ASN A 66 -22.81 9.35 1.66
N THR A 67 -22.46 9.10 2.92
CA THR A 67 -22.45 10.08 3.99
C THR A 67 -21.02 10.59 4.04
N GLU A 68 -20.67 11.37 3.02
CA GLU A 68 -19.47 12.21 3.06
C GLU A 68 -19.50 12.93 4.41
N LYS A 69 -18.50 12.65 5.25
CA LYS A 69 -18.37 13.32 6.54
C LYS A 69 -17.45 14.50 6.36
N PRO A 70 -17.74 15.66 6.96
CA PRO A 70 -16.80 16.77 6.93
C PRO A 70 -15.48 16.31 7.57
N ALA A 71 -14.37 16.73 6.97
CA ALA A 71 -13.06 16.50 7.51
C ALA A 71 -12.97 17.14 8.90
N PRO A 72 -12.41 16.42 9.87
CA PRO A 72 -12.36 16.89 11.25
C PRO A 72 -11.48 18.13 11.38
N GLU A 73 -11.79 18.98 12.36
CA GLU A 73 -10.93 20.09 12.74
C GLU A 73 -9.55 19.60 13.21
N GLN A 74 -8.53 20.41 12.95
CA GLN A 74 -7.20 20.19 13.49
C GLN A 74 -7.15 20.86 14.88
N PRO A 75 -6.76 20.15 15.95
CA PRO A 75 -6.59 20.77 17.26
C PRO A 75 -5.52 21.87 17.17
N GLU A 76 -5.72 22.95 17.93
CA GLU A 76 -4.76 24.06 18.01
C GLU A 76 -3.39 23.53 18.46
N GLY A 77 -2.34 23.81 17.67
CA GLY A 77 -1.00 23.23 17.88
C GLY A 77 -0.82 21.77 17.42
N GLY A 78 -1.82 21.18 16.75
CA GLY A 78 -1.75 19.83 16.15
C GLY A 78 -1.90 18.67 17.14
N VAL A 79 -2.10 18.96 18.44
CA VAL A 79 -2.21 17.97 19.50
C VAL A 79 -3.28 18.32 20.52
N LEU A 80 -4.13 17.34 20.86
CA LEU A 80 -5.05 17.43 21.99
C LEU A 80 -4.41 16.77 23.21
N LEU A 81 -4.07 17.57 24.21
CA LEU A 81 -3.42 17.12 25.43
C LEU A 81 -4.43 17.00 26.58
N SER A 82 -4.32 15.95 27.39
CA SER A 82 -5.09 15.80 28.62
C SER A 82 -4.22 15.27 29.76
N LYS A 83 -4.33 15.92 30.94
CA LYS A 83 -3.62 15.58 32.17
C LYS A 83 -4.62 15.55 33.34
N PRO A 84 -4.56 14.57 34.26
CA PRO A 84 -3.63 13.43 34.27
C PRO A 84 -3.93 12.41 33.18
N CYS A 85 -2.94 11.59 32.85
CA CYS A 85 -3.17 10.39 32.06
C CYS A 85 -4.05 9.41 32.85
N MET A 86 -4.97 8.73 32.16
CA MET A 86 -5.84 7.72 32.79
C MET A 86 -5.03 6.63 33.54
N ASP A 87 -3.83 6.31 33.05
CA ASP A 87 -2.95 5.27 33.61
C ASP A 87 -1.99 5.80 34.71
N SER A 88 -1.78 7.11 34.85
CA SER A 88 -0.84 7.69 35.83
C SER A 88 -1.04 9.21 36.02
N HIS A 89 -1.00 9.67 37.27
CA HIS A 89 -1.24 11.07 37.62
C HIS A 89 -0.20 12.06 37.10
N ASP A 90 1.05 11.62 36.90
CA ASP A 90 2.15 12.48 36.48
C ASP A 90 2.33 12.54 34.96
N LEU A 91 1.74 11.59 34.25
CA LEU A 91 1.88 11.44 32.80
C LEU A 91 0.73 12.11 32.05
N LEU A 92 0.89 12.20 30.73
CA LEU A 92 -0.05 12.85 29.83
C LEU A 92 -0.64 11.87 28.81
N MET A 93 -1.90 12.10 28.43
CA MET A 93 -2.49 11.53 27.22
C MET A 93 -2.47 12.57 26.11
N ALA A 94 -2.07 12.14 24.91
CA ALA A 94 -2.09 12.94 23.71
C ALA A 94 -2.96 12.26 22.64
N GLU A 95 -3.85 13.01 22.02
CA GLU A 95 -4.52 12.61 20.78
C GLU A 95 -4.05 13.51 19.65
N MET A 96 -3.48 12.90 18.62
CA MET A 96 -3.03 13.56 17.40
C MET A 96 -3.70 12.89 16.21
N ARG A 97 -3.62 13.52 15.03
CA ARG A 97 -4.26 12.99 13.83
C ARG A 97 -3.35 13.15 12.63
N ILE A 98 -3.25 12.08 11.82
CA ILE A 98 -2.65 12.08 10.49
C ILE A 98 -3.73 12.54 9.49
N PHE A 99 -3.40 13.49 8.62
CA PHE A 99 -4.33 14.01 7.60
C PHE A 99 -4.01 13.51 6.20
N ASN A 100 -5.04 13.36 5.36
CA ASN A 100 -4.90 12.98 3.95
C ASN A 100 -4.94 14.16 2.97
N GLY A 101 -4.63 15.37 3.49
CA GLY A 101 -4.55 16.62 2.73
C GLY A 101 -5.90 17.23 2.31
N VAL A 102 -6.99 16.81 2.94
CA VAL A 102 -8.32 17.44 2.87
C VAL A 102 -8.42 18.52 3.95
N ASN A 103 -8.93 19.71 3.59
CA ASN A 103 -9.03 20.80 4.57
C ASN A 103 -10.17 20.53 5.57
N PRO A 104 -10.05 21.00 6.82
CA PRO A 104 -11.15 20.92 7.80
C PRO A 104 -12.49 21.41 7.23
N GLY A 105 -13.56 20.64 7.48
CA GLY A 105 -14.91 20.93 6.97
C GLY A 105 -15.20 20.44 5.55
N GLU A 106 -14.19 20.16 4.73
CA GLU A 106 -14.39 19.62 3.38
C GLU A 106 -14.89 18.17 3.42
N PRO A 107 -15.68 17.71 2.42
CA PRO A 107 -16.22 16.36 2.42
C PRO A 107 -15.12 15.28 2.28
N MET A 108 -15.11 14.32 3.21
CA MET A 108 -14.30 13.11 3.13
C MET A 108 -15.10 11.95 2.57
N LYS A 109 -14.67 11.44 1.42
CA LYS A 109 -15.25 10.28 0.73
C LYS A 109 -14.74 8.95 1.29
N TYR A 110 -13.50 8.93 1.76
CA TYR A 110 -12.83 7.70 2.23
C TYR A 110 -12.31 7.85 3.67
N GLY A 111 -11.88 6.73 4.25
CA GLY A 111 -11.05 6.75 5.46
C GLY A 111 -9.68 7.38 5.20
N VAL A 112 -8.90 7.62 6.27
CA VAL A 112 -7.56 8.21 6.14
C VAL A 112 -6.52 7.16 5.80
N LEU A 113 -6.54 6.00 6.47
CA LEU A 113 -5.50 4.98 6.33
C LEU A 113 -6.07 3.69 5.71
N ASP A 114 -5.34 3.12 4.72
CA ASP A 114 -5.60 1.79 4.19
C ASP A 114 -5.12 0.73 5.21
N PRO A 115 -6.01 -0.10 5.77
CA PRO A 115 -5.64 -1.05 6.82
C PRO A 115 -4.65 -2.13 6.37
N ALA A 116 -4.68 -2.52 5.09
CA ALA A 116 -3.77 -3.55 4.59
C ALA A 116 -2.36 -3.01 4.48
N ILE A 117 -2.21 -1.80 3.92
CA ILE A 117 -0.92 -1.11 3.82
C ILE A 117 -0.42 -0.72 5.21
N LEU A 118 -1.29 -0.19 6.08
CA LEU A 118 -0.96 0.13 7.48
C LEU A 118 -0.34 -1.06 8.21
N CYS A 119 -0.99 -2.23 8.16
CA CYS A 119 -0.46 -3.41 8.83
C CYS A 119 0.85 -3.89 8.19
N TRP A 120 0.99 -3.79 6.87
CA TRP A 120 2.24 -4.12 6.17
C TRP A 120 3.41 -3.25 6.64
N PHE A 121 3.18 -1.95 6.87
CA PHE A 121 4.19 -1.06 7.45
C PHE A 121 4.53 -1.41 8.91
N LEU A 122 3.50 -1.55 9.76
CA LEU A 122 3.69 -1.76 11.20
C LEU A 122 4.34 -3.11 11.52
N ASP A 123 4.09 -4.11 10.69
CA ASP A 123 4.74 -5.42 10.74
C ASP A 123 6.28 -5.35 10.61
N CYS A 124 6.82 -4.29 9.98
CA CYS A 124 8.23 -4.13 9.68
C CYS A 124 9.02 -3.28 10.68
N VAL A 125 8.33 -2.66 11.64
CA VAL A 125 8.92 -1.75 12.64
C VAL A 125 8.84 -2.34 14.04
N SER A 126 8.66 -3.66 14.15
CA SER A 126 8.60 -4.37 15.44
C SER A 126 9.83 -4.18 16.33
N SER A 127 10.98 -3.78 15.77
CA SER A 127 12.17 -3.40 16.55
C SER A 127 12.03 -2.05 17.26
N ARG A 128 11.14 -1.17 16.80
CA ARG A 128 10.84 0.14 17.39
C ARG A 128 9.59 0.13 18.26
N TYR A 129 8.74 -0.88 18.09
CA TYR A 129 7.50 -1.00 18.84
C TYR A 129 7.43 -2.36 19.54
N GLU A 130 7.37 -2.33 20.87
CA GLU A 130 7.12 -3.52 21.67
C GLU A 130 5.66 -3.93 21.53
N ASP A 131 5.41 -5.22 21.28
CA ASP A 131 4.06 -5.80 21.19
C ASP A 131 3.12 -5.13 20.17
N MET A 132 3.66 -4.54 19.10
CA MET A 132 2.82 -3.94 18.05
C MET A 132 1.97 -4.99 17.36
N ARG A 133 0.66 -4.78 17.39
CA ARG A 133 -0.34 -5.61 16.70
C ARG A 133 -1.18 -4.74 15.79
N CYS A 134 -1.35 -5.17 14.55
CA CYS A 134 -2.23 -4.54 13.60
C CYS A 134 -3.33 -5.50 13.16
N SER A 135 -4.58 -5.04 13.16
CA SER A 135 -5.72 -5.79 12.64
C SER A 135 -6.27 -5.10 11.40
N LYS A 136 -6.09 -5.75 10.24
CA LYS A 136 -6.72 -5.32 8.99
C LYS A 136 -8.25 -5.27 9.13
N GLU A 137 -8.81 -6.29 9.80
CA GLU A 137 -10.26 -6.46 10.03
C GLU A 137 -10.87 -5.31 10.83
N LEU A 138 -10.22 -4.94 11.94
CA LEU A 138 -10.67 -3.86 12.82
C LEU A 138 -10.21 -2.48 12.35
N ALA A 139 -9.31 -2.44 11.36
CA ALA A 139 -8.69 -1.22 10.85
C ALA A 139 -8.07 -0.39 12.00
N TYR A 140 -7.29 -1.09 12.81
CA TYR A 140 -6.79 -0.62 14.09
C TYR A 140 -5.46 -1.29 14.42
N ALA A 141 -4.53 -0.51 14.96
CA ALA A 141 -3.28 -1.01 15.49
C ALA A 141 -3.03 -0.48 16.89
N TRP A 142 -2.30 -1.26 17.69
CA TRP A 142 -1.89 -0.88 19.03
C TRP A 142 -0.57 -1.55 19.40
N GLY A 143 0.19 -0.90 20.26
CA GLY A 143 1.47 -1.41 20.75
C GLY A 143 2.11 -0.41 21.72
N ASN A 144 3.35 -0.67 22.10
CA ASN A 144 4.13 0.24 22.93
C ASN A 144 5.31 0.79 22.14
N MET A 145 5.66 2.05 22.37
CA MET A 145 6.92 2.65 21.94
C MET A 145 7.57 3.21 23.18
N GLU A 146 8.66 2.57 23.61
CA GLU A 146 9.23 2.79 24.94
C GLU A 146 8.13 2.60 26.01
N GLU A 147 7.88 3.60 26.88
CA GLU A 147 6.80 3.52 27.87
C GLU A 147 5.41 3.98 27.36
N ILE A 148 5.32 4.52 26.14
CA ILE A 148 4.08 5.09 25.58
C ILE A 148 3.23 3.98 24.97
N LYS A 149 1.97 3.90 25.42
CA LYS A 149 0.97 3.06 24.76
C LYS A 149 0.37 3.80 23.58
N ILE A 150 0.43 3.19 22.40
CA ILE A 150 -0.02 3.77 21.13
C ILE A 150 -1.24 3.02 20.63
N HIS A 151 -2.21 3.79 20.11
CA HIS A 151 -3.35 3.29 19.37
C HIS A 151 -3.49 4.07 18.06
N ILE A 152 -3.48 3.39 16.93
CA ILE A 152 -3.64 3.98 15.59
C ILE A 152 -4.98 3.53 15.03
N LEU A 153 -5.83 4.49 14.65
CA LEU A 153 -7.16 4.25 14.11
C LEU A 153 -7.21 4.57 12.61
N ARG A 154 -8.08 3.88 11.87
CA ARG A 154 -8.31 4.09 10.42
C ARG A 154 -8.63 5.52 9.99
N ASP A 155 -9.13 6.35 10.90
CA ASP A 155 -9.49 7.74 10.64
C ASP A 155 -8.34 8.71 10.94
N GLY A 156 -7.12 8.18 10.99
CA GLY A 156 -5.89 8.93 11.20
C GLY A 156 -5.59 9.26 12.65
N ARG A 157 -6.51 9.01 13.60
CA ARG A 157 -6.24 9.29 15.02
C ARG A 157 -5.14 8.40 15.56
N VAL A 158 -4.20 9.02 16.25
CA VAL A 158 -3.14 8.39 17.03
C VAL A 158 -3.32 8.81 18.47
N ARG A 159 -3.67 7.86 19.33
CA ARG A 159 -3.80 8.09 20.78
C ARG A 159 -2.59 7.53 21.48
N MET A 160 -1.94 8.39 22.24
CA MET A 160 -0.78 8.08 23.05
C MET A 160 -1.14 8.24 24.52
N ARG A 161 -0.80 7.24 25.32
CA ARG A 161 -0.90 7.30 26.78
C ARG A 161 0.47 7.15 27.38
N ARG A 162 0.65 7.68 28.59
CA ARG A 162 1.90 7.61 29.36
C ARG A 162 3.05 8.45 28.77
N ALA A 163 2.74 9.49 27.99
CA ALA A 163 3.76 10.41 27.52
C ALA A 163 4.33 11.24 28.69
N ARG A 164 5.65 11.46 28.71
CA ARG A 164 6.34 12.29 29.73
C ARG A 164 6.02 13.78 29.62
N GLY A 165 5.56 14.21 28.44
CA GLY A 165 5.24 15.60 28.14
C GLY A 165 4.78 15.76 26.68
N ALA A 166 4.45 16.99 26.30
CA ALA A 166 3.98 17.30 24.95
C ALA A 166 5.06 17.06 23.88
N GLU A 167 6.31 17.42 24.16
CA GLU A 167 7.46 17.21 23.26
C GLU A 167 7.69 15.73 22.99
N HIS A 168 7.72 14.90 24.04
CA HIS A 168 7.85 13.45 23.88
C HIS A 168 6.71 12.87 23.03
N ALA A 169 5.45 13.27 23.29
CA ALA A 169 4.31 12.83 22.47
C ALA A 169 4.46 13.26 21.00
N LEU A 170 4.90 14.49 20.76
CA LEU A 170 5.09 15.03 19.40
C LEU A 170 6.19 14.28 18.65
N ASP A 171 7.31 13.96 19.29
CA ASP A 171 8.41 13.24 18.66
C ASP A 171 8.04 11.78 18.37
N SER A 172 7.33 11.11 19.28
CA SER A 172 6.76 9.78 19.00
C SER A 172 5.79 9.82 17.84
N PHE A 173 4.93 10.84 17.77
CA PHE A 173 3.98 11.00 16.68
C PHE A 173 4.66 11.20 15.33
N LYS A 174 5.72 12.02 15.24
CA LYS A 174 6.50 12.18 13.99
C LYS A 174 7.00 10.85 13.45
N ILE A 175 7.49 9.98 14.34
CA ILE A 175 7.99 8.65 13.98
C ILE A 175 6.84 7.76 13.50
N ILE A 176 5.71 7.74 14.22
CA ILE A 176 4.51 6.98 13.84
C ILE A 176 3.98 7.43 12.48
N GLU A 177 3.85 8.74 12.27
CA GLU A 177 3.35 9.30 11.03
C GLU A 177 4.24 8.94 9.84
N ARG A 178 5.56 9.16 9.95
CA ARG A 178 6.52 8.75 8.91
C ARG A 178 6.45 7.26 8.62
N THR A 179 6.27 6.44 9.65
CA THR A 179 6.13 4.98 9.51
C THR A 179 4.94 4.61 8.64
N VAL A 180 3.78 5.24 8.85
CA VAL A 180 2.52 4.81 8.22
C VAL A 180 2.08 5.69 7.04
N MET A 181 2.88 6.70 6.67
CA MET A 181 2.54 7.70 5.66
C MET A 181 2.16 7.09 4.31
N GLY A 182 2.79 5.98 3.91
CA GLY A 182 2.46 5.26 2.67
C GLY A 182 1.03 4.69 2.64
N ALA A 183 0.40 4.49 3.79
CA ALA A 183 -0.96 3.97 3.91
C ALA A 183 -2.05 5.04 3.75
N ILE A 184 -1.71 6.33 3.64
CA ILE A 184 -2.70 7.39 3.58
C ILE A 184 -3.47 7.33 2.26
N ILE A 185 -4.80 7.44 2.29
CA ILE A 185 -5.70 7.33 1.13
C ILE A 185 -6.03 8.72 0.57
N CYS A 186 -5.88 8.90 -0.76
CA CYS A 186 -6.34 10.10 -1.45
C CYS A 186 -7.86 10.21 -1.39
N ASN A 187 -8.35 11.38 -0.96
CA ASN A 187 -9.78 11.68 -0.97
C ASN A 187 -10.34 11.83 -2.39
N CYS A 188 -9.48 12.11 -3.36
CA CYS A 188 -9.82 12.33 -4.75
C CYS A 188 -10.22 11.03 -5.48
N CYS A 189 -9.46 9.95 -5.30
CA CYS A 189 -9.53 8.75 -6.13
C CYS A 189 -9.53 7.44 -5.34
N GLY A 190 -9.40 7.51 -4.02
CA GLY A 190 -9.38 6.33 -3.15
C GLY A 190 -8.11 5.49 -3.25
N ARG A 191 -7.05 5.95 -3.93
CA ARG A 191 -5.75 5.25 -3.97
C ARG A 191 -4.91 5.65 -2.77
N ASP A 192 -4.14 4.70 -2.23
CA ASP A 192 -3.15 4.99 -1.19
C ASP A 192 -1.94 5.78 -1.74
N LEU A 193 -1.15 6.37 -0.85
CA LEU A 193 -0.02 7.21 -1.22
C LEU A 193 1.04 6.45 -2.03
N LEU A 194 1.35 5.20 -1.65
CA LEU A 194 2.30 4.39 -2.42
C LEU A 194 1.80 4.25 -3.86
N THR A 195 0.52 3.92 -4.04
CA THR A 195 -0.10 3.81 -5.35
C THR A 195 -0.06 5.13 -6.14
N VAL A 196 -0.34 6.27 -5.51
CA VAL A 196 -0.26 7.59 -6.19
C VAL A 196 1.16 7.89 -6.66
N LEU A 197 2.18 7.50 -5.88
CA LEU A 197 3.59 7.71 -6.22
C LEU A 197 4.11 6.77 -7.33
N THR A 198 3.31 5.79 -7.79
CA THR A 198 3.68 4.89 -8.91
C THR A 198 3.84 5.61 -10.24
N GLY A 199 3.11 6.71 -10.45
CA GLY A 199 2.96 7.33 -11.78
C GLY A 199 2.11 6.52 -12.76
N LEU A 200 1.52 5.38 -12.34
CA LEU A 200 0.57 4.58 -13.14
C LEU A 200 -0.90 5.01 -12.96
N VAL A 201 -1.13 6.00 -12.11
CA VAL A 201 -2.44 6.63 -11.98
C VAL A 201 -2.47 7.76 -13.00
N ASP A 202 -3.57 7.89 -13.74
CA ASP A 202 -3.75 9.02 -14.65
C ASP A 202 -3.40 10.31 -13.93
N PRO A 203 -2.56 11.17 -14.52
CA PRO A 203 -2.24 12.49 -13.99
C PRO A 203 -3.47 13.39 -14.15
N VAL A 204 -4.58 13.05 -13.49
CA VAL A 204 -5.76 13.90 -13.39
C VAL A 204 -5.40 14.98 -12.39
N ASP A 205 -4.66 15.95 -12.92
CA ASP A 205 -4.10 17.13 -12.26
C ASP A 205 -3.16 16.81 -11.09
N GLN A 206 -2.21 17.70 -10.84
CA GLN A 206 -1.30 17.66 -9.67
C GLN A 206 -2.05 17.86 -8.32
N ASN A 207 -3.33 17.47 -8.25
CA ASN A 207 -4.30 17.77 -7.20
C ASN A 207 -4.69 16.55 -6.36
N HIS A 208 -3.92 15.44 -6.41
CA HIS A 208 -4.09 14.35 -5.46
C HIS A 208 -3.94 14.89 -4.03
N THR A 209 -5.03 14.90 -3.25
CA THR A 209 -5.01 15.44 -1.87
C THR A 209 -3.93 14.79 -1.02
N VAL A 210 -3.63 13.52 -1.26
CA VAL A 210 -2.63 12.75 -0.52
C VAL A 210 -1.20 13.28 -0.70
N ILE A 211 -0.91 14.07 -1.75
CA ILE A 211 0.40 14.72 -1.92
C ILE A 211 0.62 15.81 -0.86
N ARG A 212 -0.46 16.36 -0.31
CA ARG A 212 -0.46 17.31 0.83
C ARG A 212 -0.75 16.61 2.16
N ALA A 213 -0.67 15.28 2.20
CA ALA A 213 -0.93 14.51 3.42
C ALA A 213 0.19 14.66 4.44
N GLY A 214 -0.14 14.32 5.67
CA GLY A 214 0.70 14.46 6.84
C GLY A 214 0.33 15.68 7.69
N SER A 215 0.83 15.67 8.92
CA SER A 215 0.55 16.65 9.96
C SER A 215 1.86 17.25 10.48
N THR A 216 2.88 16.41 10.67
CA THR A 216 4.23 16.79 11.12
C THR A 216 5.31 16.46 10.09
N ALA A 217 5.07 15.45 9.25
CA ALA A 217 5.84 15.18 8.05
C ALA A 217 5.08 15.67 6.81
N SER A 218 5.81 16.10 5.79
CA SER A 218 5.23 16.51 4.51
C SER A 218 6.05 15.93 3.37
N LEU A 219 5.40 15.64 2.25
CA LEU A 219 6.08 15.13 1.07
C LEU A 219 6.81 16.28 0.37
N ASN A 220 8.08 16.06 0.04
CA ASN A 220 8.82 16.96 -0.81
C ASN A 220 8.40 16.71 -2.27
N GLN A 221 7.55 17.58 -2.81
CA GLN A 221 6.99 17.43 -4.15
C GLN A 221 8.07 17.45 -5.25
N ASN A 222 9.20 18.12 -5.01
CA ASN A 222 10.34 18.12 -5.94
C ASN A 222 11.05 16.76 -6.01
N LEU A 223 10.72 15.83 -5.10
CA LEU A 223 11.26 14.46 -5.03
C LEU A 223 10.25 13.38 -5.42
N ILE A 224 9.01 13.75 -5.79
CA ILE A 224 8.25 12.99 -6.80
C ILE A 224 9.14 12.98 -8.05
N ASP A 225 9.04 12.14 -9.07
CA ASP A 225 10.00 12.13 -10.21
C ASP A 225 11.49 11.90 -9.88
N TRP A 226 11.87 11.78 -8.59
CA TRP A 226 13.22 11.40 -8.18
C TRP A 226 13.51 9.99 -8.69
N THR A 227 14.72 9.84 -9.21
CA THR A 227 15.28 8.58 -9.71
C THR A 227 16.78 8.57 -9.43
N PRO A 228 17.39 7.42 -9.12
CA PRO A 228 18.83 7.33 -8.80
C PRO A 228 19.75 7.93 -9.87
N GLN A 229 19.44 7.73 -11.16
CA GLN A 229 20.27 8.16 -12.30
C GLN A 229 20.36 9.68 -12.47
N LYS A 230 19.35 10.41 -11.97
CA LYS A 230 19.33 11.88 -12.05
C LYS A 230 20.14 12.55 -10.94
N GLN A 231 20.71 11.78 -10.02
CA GLN A 231 21.41 12.31 -8.85
C GLN A 231 22.92 12.26 -9.04
N THR A 232 23.59 13.36 -8.72
CA THR A 232 25.06 13.44 -8.69
C THR A 232 25.63 12.79 -7.44
N THR A 233 24.91 12.86 -6.33
CA THR A 233 25.29 12.30 -5.02
C THR A 233 24.05 11.75 -4.34
N ILE A 234 24.14 10.52 -3.84
CA ILE A 234 23.04 9.85 -3.14
C ILE A 234 23.48 9.63 -1.69
N PRO A 235 22.71 10.09 -0.68
CA PRO A 235 22.98 9.78 0.72
C PRO A 235 23.05 8.27 0.95
N GLU A 236 23.98 7.82 1.79
CA GLU A 236 24.25 6.40 2.07
C GLU A 236 22.96 5.57 2.35
N PRO A 237 22.00 6.00 3.19
CA PRO A 237 20.81 5.19 3.44
C PRO A 237 19.87 5.07 2.22
N ILE A 238 19.87 6.07 1.34
CA ILE A 238 19.13 6.03 0.06
C ILE A 238 19.85 5.11 -0.91
N ALA A 239 21.19 5.12 -0.95
CA ALA A 239 21.97 4.19 -1.77
C ALA A 239 21.71 2.74 -1.36
N GLN A 240 21.73 2.44 -0.05
CA GLN A 240 21.38 1.12 0.49
C GLN A 240 19.95 0.70 0.13
N MET A 241 18.99 1.62 0.18
CA MET A 241 17.63 1.33 -0.31
C MET A 241 17.62 0.97 -1.80
N VAL A 242 18.34 1.71 -2.64
CA VAL A 242 18.44 1.42 -4.09
C VAL A 242 19.02 0.02 -4.32
N GLU A 243 20.09 -0.34 -3.61
CA GLU A 243 20.69 -1.68 -3.68
C GLU A 243 19.69 -2.78 -3.28
N LEU A 244 18.96 -2.59 -2.18
CA LEU A 244 17.93 -3.54 -1.75
C LEU A 244 16.83 -3.74 -2.80
N ILE A 245 16.42 -2.66 -3.49
CA ILE A 245 15.42 -2.73 -4.58
C ILE A 245 16.01 -3.47 -5.79
N ASP A 246 17.27 -3.21 -6.13
CA ASP A 246 17.94 -3.88 -7.25
C ASP A 246 18.08 -5.38 -7.00
N GLU A 247 18.43 -5.78 -5.79
CA GLU A 247 18.46 -7.20 -5.40
C GLU A 247 17.06 -7.83 -5.48
N LEU A 248 16.03 -7.14 -4.97
CA LEU A 248 14.64 -7.63 -5.04
C LEU A 248 14.19 -7.84 -6.49
N TYR A 249 14.56 -6.92 -7.37
CA TYR A 249 14.25 -7.00 -8.80
C TYR A 249 15.03 -8.12 -9.49
N SER A 250 16.33 -8.28 -9.19
CA SER A 250 17.13 -9.40 -9.69
C SER A 250 16.50 -10.74 -9.29
N ASP A 251 16.12 -10.89 -8.01
CA ASP A 251 15.44 -12.08 -7.51
C ASP A 251 14.12 -12.37 -8.28
N LEU A 252 13.36 -11.32 -8.61
CA LEU A 252 12.14 -11.44 -9.41
C LEU A 252 12.43 -11.93 -10.83
N MET A 253 13.43 -11.33 -11.49
CA MET A 253 13.79 -11.66 -12.87
C MET A 253 14.38 -13.06 -12.98
N ASP A 254 15.18 -13.50 -12.02
CA ASP A 254 15.70 -14.86 -11.96
C ASP A 254 14.58 -15.88 -11.83
N HIS A 255 13.60 -15.63 -10.93
CA HIS A 255 12.43 -16.49 -10.79
C HIS A 255 11.58 -16.52 -12.07
N LEU A 256 11.34 -15.37 -12.70
CA LEU A 256 10.64 -15.28 -13.98
C LEU A 256 11.32 -16.10 -15.07
N ASN A 257 12.64 -15.93 -15.24
CA ASN A 257 13.43 -16.65 -16.25
C ASN A 257 13.45 -18.16 -15.99
N PHE A 258 13.50 -18.55 -14.71
CA PHE A 258 13.48 -19.95 -14.32
C PHE A 258 12.14 -20.62 -14.70
N LEU A 259 11.01 -19.94 -14.45
CA LEU A 259 9.68 -20.41 -14.79
C LEU A 259 9.47 -20.48 -16.32
N ILE A 260 9.93 -19.47 -17.07
CA ILE A 260 9.90 -19.46 -18.55
C ILE A 260 10.71 -20.63 -19.13
N SER A 261 11.83 -20.98 -18.50
CA SER A 261 12.68 -22.11 -18.91
C SER A 261 12.04 -23.48 -18.62
N GLY A 262 10.86 -23.51 -18.01
CA GLY A 262 10.15 -24.73 -17.65
C GLY A 262 10.73 -25.48 -16.45
N ASN A 263 11.64 -24.84 -15.71
CA ASN A 263 12.17 -25.42 -14.48
C ASN A 263 11.22 -25.08 -13.31
N ASN A 264 11.07 -26.00 -12.35
CA ASN A 264 10.26 -25.79 -11.15
C ASN A 264 11.14 -25.51 -9.92
N PRO A 265 11.18 -24.28 -9.39
CA PRO A 265 12.06 -23.99 -8.29
C PRO A 265 11.36 -24.56 -7.06
N THR A 266 11.89 -25.65 -6.52
CA THR A 266 11.33 -26.27 -5.31
C THR A 266 11.65 -25.46 -4.05
N ASP A 267 12.57 -24.49 -4.10
CA ASP A 267 13.10 -23.83 -2.89
C ASP A 267 13.61 -22.38 -3.07
N LEU A 268 12.99 -21.56 -3.92
CA LEU A 268 13.29 -20.10 -3.94
C LEU A 268 12.67 -19.41 -2.72
N LYS A 269 13.19 -19.67 -1.52
CA LYS A 269 12.93 -18.85 -0.34
C LYS A 269 13.51 -17.48 -0.59
N THR A 270 12.67 -16.54 -0.99
CA THR A 270 13.09 -15.17 -1.20
C THR A 270 12.68 -14.33 0.00
N GLU A 271 13.68 -13.80 0.71
CA GLU A 271 13.50 -12.99 1.91
C GLU A 271 13.10 -11.54 1.57
N THR A 272 12.00 -11.37 0.82
CA THR A 272 11.54 -10.04 0.38
C THR A 272 11.19 -9.13 1.56
N ARG A 273 10.52 -9.69 2.56
CA ARG A 273 10.03 -8.96 3.72
C ARG A 273 11.13 -8.29 4.53
N SER A 274 12.24 -9.00 4.77
CA SER A 274 13.38 -8.46 5.54
C SER A 274 13.99 -7.24 4.85
N LYS A 275 14.14 -7.28 3.52
CA LYS A 275 14.62 -6.15 2.71
C LYS A 275 13.67 -4.95 2.80
N ILE A 276 12.36 -5.17 2.65
CA ILE A 276 11.34 -4.11 2.83
C ILE A 276 11.43 -3.48 4.23
N CYS A 277 11.54 -4.31 5.28
CA CYS A 277 11.61 -3.80 6.64
C CYS A 277 12.87 -2.97 6.92
N LYS A 278 14.01 -3.29 6.28
CA LYS A 278 15.22 -2.45 6.31
C LYS A 278 14.99 -1.08 5.66
N ILE A 279 14.27 -1.04 4.53
CA ILE A 279 13.92 0.22 3.86
C ILE A 279 13.03 1.09 4.77
N ILE A 280 11.97 0.52 5.36
CA ILE A 280 11.09 1.25 6.29
C ILE A 280 11.90 1.74 7.50
N SER A 281 12.77 0.91 8.07
CA SER A 281 13.61 1.26 9.22
C SER A 281 14.54 2.43 8.92
N SER A 282 15.06 2.51 7.69
CA SER A 282 15.90 3.61 7.21
C SER A 282 15.09 4.88 6.97
N MET A 283 13.89 4.76 6.41
CA MET A 283 12.98 5.89 6.18
C MET A 283 12.64 6.62 7.48
N VAL A 284 12.44 5.90 8.59
CA VAL A 284 12.05 6.50 9.88
C VAL A 284 13.24 6.98 10.70
N ASP A 285 14.47 6.86 10.19
CA ASP A 285 15.65 7.44 10.83
C ASP A 285 15.52 8.97 10.87
N PRO A 286 15.81 9.64 12.01
CA PRO A 286 15.78 11.10 12.10
C PRO A 286 16.66 11.81 11.08
N LEU A 287 17.80 11.23 10.70
CA LEU A 287 18.71 11.80 9.71
C LEU A 287 18.09 11.85 8.31
N MET A 288 17.09 11.01 8.05
CA MET A 288 16.38 10.94 6.77
C MET A 288 15.15 11.85 6.69
N GLN A 289 14.94 12.74 7.67
CA GLN A 289 13.83 13.68 7.64
C GLN A 289 13.89 14.56 6.39
N GLY A 290 12.77 14.70 5.68
CA GLY A 290 12.66 15.42 4.41
C GLY A 290 12.92 14.58 3.16
N ASN A 291 13.38 13.33 3.31
CA ASN A 291 13.57 12.37 2.22
C ASN A 291 12.47 11.29 2.15
N GLU A 292 11.37 11.45 2.89
CA GLU A 292 10.26 10.48 2.96
C GLU A 292 9.73 10.14 1.57
N THR A 293 9.60 11.13 0.68
CA THR A 293 9.12 10.93 -0.68
C THR A 293 9.99 9.95 -1.48
N VAL A 294 11.31 10.01 -1.32
CA VAL A 294 12.25 9.10 -2.01
C VAL A 294 12.11 7.69 -1.46
N PHE A 295 12.04 7.54 -0.14
CA PHE A 295 11.81 6.23 0.50
C PHE A 295 10.47 5.62 0.15
N LEU A 296 9.39 6.42 0.13
CA LEU A 296 8.05 5.96 -0.24
C LEU A 296 7.99 5.52 -1.70
N ARG A 297 8.71 6.19 -2.62
CA ARG A 297 8.88 5.71 -4.01
C ARG A 297 9.61 4.36 -4.04
N GLY A 298 10.70 4.22 -3.28
CA GLY A 298 11.41 2.94 -3.19
C GLY A 298 10.56 1.80 -2.60
N LEU A 299 9.79 2.09 -1.55
CA LEU A 299 8.87 1.14 -0.91
C LEU A 299 7.72 0.74 -1.80
N MET A 300 7.20 1.65 -2.62
CA MET A 300 6.22 1.35 -3.65
C MET A 300 6.77 0.30 -4.63
N LEU A 301 8.01 0.44 -5.10
CA LEU A 301 8.63 -0.55 -5.98
C LEU A 301 8.80 -1.90 -5.28
N ALA A 302 9.32 -1.89 -4.06
CA ALA A 302 9.49 -3.11 -3.27
C ALA A 302 8.15 -3.83 -3.04
N PHE A 303 7.07 -3.08 -2.81
CA PHE A 303 5.70 -3.61 -2.70
C PHE A 303 5.25 -4.30 -3.99
N PHE A 304 5.41 -3.65 -5.15
CA PHE A 304 5.00 -4.25 -6.43
C PHE A 304 5.88 -5.43 -6.84
N ILE A 305 7.17 -5.43 -6.50
CA ILE A 305 8.05 -6.59 -6.71
C ILE A 305 7.61 -7.77 -5.83
N ASP A 306 7.30 -7.55 -4.55
CA ASP A 306 6.75 -8.60 -3.68
C ASP A 306 5.45 -9.16 -4.23
N ASN A 307 4.55 -8.27 -4.68
CA ASN A 307 3.30 -8.64 -5.32
C ASN A 307 3.52 -9.47 -6.60
N ALA A 308 4.48 -9.10 -7.45
CA ALA A 308 4.85 -9.87 -8.64
C ALA A 308 5.37 -11.27 -8.31
N LYS A 309 6.17 -11.42 -7.24
CA LYS A 309 6.70 -12.72 -6.79
C LYS A 309 5.59 -13.63 -6.27
N ILE A 310 4.59 -13.10 -5.58
CA ILE A 310 3.37 -13.85 -5.25
C ILE A 310 2.67 -14.28 -6.54
N GLY A 311 2.58 -13.40 -7.56
CA GLY A 311 2.04 -13.73 -8.88
C GLY A 311 2.75 -14.91 -9.56
N LEU A 312 4.09 -14.92 -9.58
CA LEU A 312 4.88 -16.03 -10.09
C LEU A 312 4.61 -17.34 -9.34
N SER A 313 4.54 -17.29 -8.00
CA SER A 313 4.22 -18.45 -7.19
C SER A 313 2.81 -18.99 -7.49
N SER A 314 1.82 -18.11 -7.67
CA SER A 314 0.46 -18.49 -8.07
C SER A 314 0.43 -19.12 -9.47
N LEU A 315 1.16 -18.57 -10.45
CA LEU A 315 1.27 -19.16 -11.79
C LEU A 315 1.90 -20.55 -11.76
N ASN A 316 2.97 -20.73 -10.98
CA ASN A 316 3.59 -22.03 -10.77
C ASN A 316 2.62 -23.03 -10.11
N GLN A 317 1.80 -22.57 -9.15
CA GLN A 317 0.77 -23.42 -8.54
C GLN A 317 -0.29 -23.85 -9.57
N LEU A 318 -0.82 -22.92 -10.37
CA LEU A 318 -1.78 -23.23 -11.46
C LEU A 318 -1.21 -24.24 -12.46
N LEU A 319 0.09 -24.15 -12.80
CA LEU A 319 0.78 -25.12 -13.64
C LEU A 319 0.88 -26.51 -13.00
N ARG A 320 1.13 -26.58 -11.68
CA ARG A 320 1.25 -27.85 -10.95
C ARG A 320 -0.09 -28.55 -10.79
N ASP A 321 -1.14 -27.78 -10.57
CA ASP A 321 -2.50 -28.29 -10.36
C ASP A 321 -3.19 -28.62 -11.71
N GLY A 322 -2.60 -28.22 -12.83
CA GLY A 322 -3.17 -28.43 -14.16
C GLY A 322 -4.40 -27.56 -14.42
N GLU A 323 -4.56 -26.46 -13.68
CA GLU A 323 -5.70 -25.54 -13.78
C GLU A 323 -5.57 -24.55 -14.94
N ALA A 324 -4.38 -24.45 -15.53
CA ALA A 324 -4.09 -23.57 -16.65
C ALA A 324 -3.19 -24.24 -17.69
N ASP A 325 -3.40 -23.86 -18.96
CA ASP A 325 -2.57 -24.35 -20.06
C ASP A 325 -1.12 -23.83 -19.94
N LYS A 326 -0.16 -24.75 -20.08
CA LYS A 326 1.25 -24.46 -19.90
C LYS A 326 1.80 -23.53 -20.98
N GLU A 327 1.40 -23.75 -22.24
CA GLU A 327 1.84 -22.92 -23.36
C GLU A 327 1.30 -21.49 -23.22
N PHE A 328 0.05 -21.35 -22.77
CA PHE A 328 -0.57 -20.07 -22.49
C PHE A 328 0.15 -19.31 -21.36
N ILE A 329 0.45 -19.96 -20.22
CA ILE A 329 1.22 -19.30 -19.15
C ILE A 329 2.59 -18.85 -19.65
N PHE A 330 3.30 -19.67 -20.42
CA PHE A 330 4.59 -19.28 -20.98
C PHE A 330 4.48 -18.11 -21.96
N LYS A 331 3.41 -18.05 -22.76
CA LYS A 331 3.11 -16.91 -23.62
C LYS A 331 2.92 -15.64 -22.78
N LEU A 332 2.14 -15.71 -21.71
CA LEU A 332 1.89 -14.58 -20.82
C LEU A 332 3.16 -14.11 -20.08
N LEU A 333 3.99 -15.03 -19.58
CA LEU A 333 5.24 -14.68 -18.91
C LEU A 333 6.23 -13.99 -19.86
N ASN A 334 6.31 -14.47 -21.11
CA ASN A 334 7.13 -13.81 -22.13
C ASN A 334 6.59 -12.43 -22.47
N ALA A 335 5.27 -12.28 -22.62
CA ALA A 335 4.64 -10.98 -22.85
C ALA A 335 4.87 -10.02 -21.67
N ALA A 336 4.75 -10.49 -20.44
CA ALA A 336 5.01 -9.70 -19.24
C ALA A 336 6.46 -9.20 -19.20
N ARG A 337 7.42 -10.08 -19.55
CA ARG A 337 8.85 -9.74 -19.65
C ARG A 337 9.11 -8.68 -20.71
N THR A 338 8.38 -8.70 -21.83
CA THR A 338 8.50 -7.72 -22.91
C THR A 338 7.56 -6.53 -22.77
N LYS A 339 6.82 -6.43 -21.66
CA LYS A 339 5.86 -5.35 -21.36
C LYS A 339 4.76 -5.21 -22.42
N SER A 340 4.23 -6.33 -22.90
CA SER A 340 3.26 -6.40 -23.99
C SER A 340 1.96 -7.12 -23.61
N LEU A 341 1.61 -7.22 -22.32
CA LEU A 341 0.34 -7.80 -21.89
C LEU A 341 -0.86 -6.93 -22.26
N GLN A 342 -0.67 -5.63 -22.46
CA GLN A 342 -1.71 -4.73 -22.97
C GLN A 342 -2.26 -5.13 -24.34
N ASP A 343 -1.52 -5.94 -25.11
CA ASP A 343 -1.95 -6.44 -26.42
C ASP A 343 -3.00 -7.56 -26.31
N PHE A 344 -3.23 -8.10 -25.10
CA PHE A 344 -4.23 -9.12 -24.85
C PHE A 344 -5.58 -8.50 -24.48
N ASN A 345 -6.61 -8.84 -25.25
CA ASN A 345 -7.97 -8.42 -24.95
C ASN A 345 -8.59 -9.34 -23.87
N VAL A 346 -8.75 -8.80 -22.66
CA VAL A 346 -9.37 -9.51 -21.52
C VAL A 346 -10.77 -10.04 -21.86
N GLU A 347 -11.54 -9.33 -22.68
CA GLU A 347 -12.91 -9.74 -23.04
C GLU A 347 -12.94 -10.98 -23.94
N SER A 348 -11.82 -11.32 -24.57
CA SER A 348 -11.69 -12.52 -25.42
C SER A 348 -11.32 -13.78 -24.65
N PHE A 349 -10.99 -13.66 -23.36
CA PHE A 349 -10.51 -14.75 -22.54
C PHE A 349 -11.64 -15.52 -21.85
N ASN A 350 -11.45 -16.83 -21.76
CA ASN A 350 -12.32 -17.68 -20.98
C ASN A 350 -11.94 -17.63 -19.47
N ALA A 351 -12.75 -18.29 -18.64
CA ALA A 351 -12.56 -18.26 -17.19
C ALA A 351 -11.19 -18.80 -16.72
N SER A 352 -10.63 -19.82 -17.38
CA SER A 352 -9.33 -20.40 -17.00
C SER A 352 -8.14 -19.56 -17.45
N GLU A 353 -8.34 -18.60 -18.35
CA GLU A 353 -7.29 -17.70 -18.86
C GLU A 353 -7.17 -16.40 -18.04
N ILE A 354 -8.25 -15.96 -17.38
CA ILE A 354 -8.30 -14.69 -16.64
C ILE A 354 -7.35 -14.67 -15.44
N LEU A 355 -7.28 -15.76 -14.65
CA LEU A 355 -6.38 -15.82 -13.48
C LEU A 355 -4.90 -15.82 -13.88
N PRO A 356 -4.44 -16.65 -14.85
CA PRO A 356 -3.10 -16.55 -15.39
C PRO A 356 -2.75 -15.14 -15.88
N LEU A 357 -3.66 -14.47 -16.60
CA LEU A 357 -3.45 -13.10 -17.03
C LEU A 357 -3.29 -12.17 -15.82
N ALA A 358 -4.20 -12.24 -14.85
CA ALA A 358 -4.20 -11.40 -13.65
C ALA A 358 -2.91 -11.55 -12.83
N HIS A 359 -2.33 -12.74 -12.76
CA HIS A 359 -1.03 -12.92 -12.11
C HIS A 359 0.14 -12.42 -12.95
N SER A 360 0.06 -12.54 -14.27
CA SER A 360 1.09 -12.06 -15.20
C SER A 360 1.17 -10.53 -15.23
N THR A 361 0.04 -9.81 -15.12
CA THR A 361 0.03 -8.34 -15.06
C THR A 361 0.73 -7.78 -13.82
N ARG A 362 0.76 -8.53 -12.71
CA ARG A 362 1.54 -8.15 -11.51
C ARG A 362 3.03 -8.06 -11.84
N ILE A 363 3.52 -9.03 -12.62
CA ILE A 363 4.92 -9.14 -13.04
C ILE A 363 5.27 -8.01 -13.99
N GLU A 364 4.48 -7.81 -15.05
CA GLU A 364 4.70 -6.73 -16.01
C GLU A 364 4.73 -5.37 -15.31
N ARG A 365 3.79 -5.12 -14.39
CA ARG A 365 3.75 -3.86 -13.65
C ARG A 365 5.01 -3.63 -12.82
N ALA A 366 5.51 -4.65 -12.13
CA ALA A 366 6.75 -4.52 -11.36
C ALA A 366 7.94 -4.19 -12.27
N ILE A 367 8.01 -4.81 -13.46
CA ILE A 367 9.05 -4.53 -14.47
C ILE A 367 8.92 -3.08 -14.97
N GLN A 368 7.73 -2.65 -15.40
CA GLN A 368 7.48 -1.29 -15.87
C GLN A 368 7.87 -0.25 -14.81
N LEU A 369 7.48 -0.47 -13.56
CA LEU A 369 7.81 0.44 -12.47
C LEU A 369 9.31 0.49 -12.16
N TYR A 370 10.00 -0.65 -12.23
CA TYR A 370 11.44 -0.69 -12.06
C TYR A 370 12.19 0.01 -13.20
N ASP A 371 11.72 -0.13 -14.45
CA ASP A 371 12.29 0.60 -15.59
C ASP A 371 12.11 2.11 -15.43
N LEU A 372 10.91 2.56 -15.00
CA LEU A 372 10.65 3.97 -14.66
C LEU A 372 11.56 4.46 -13.52
N TRP A 373 11.80 3.62 -12.51
CA TRP A 373 12.74 3.93 -11.42
C TRP A 373 14.17 4.11 -11.93
N LYS A 374 14.59 3.29 -12.89
CA LYS A 374 15.92 3.35 -13.48
C LYS A 374 16.05 4.34 -14.66
N ASN A 375 14.96 4.95 -15.12
CA ASN A 375 14.86 5.68 -16.40
C ASN A 375 15.41 4.88 -17.59
N VAL A 376 15.09 3.59 -17.70
CA VAL A 376 15.51 2.69 -18.80
C VAL A 376 14.43 2.57 -19.86
#